data_AF-A0A9W9YH43-F1
#
_entry.id   AF-A0A9W9YH43-F1
#
_cell.length_a   1.000
_cell.length_b   1.000
_cell.length_c   1.000
_cell.angle_alpha   90.00
_cell.angle_beta   90.00
_cell.angle_gamma   90.00
#
_symmetry.space_group_name_H-M   'P 1'
#
loop_
_entity.id
_entity.type
_entity.pdbx_description
1 polymer ?
#
loop_
_entity_poly.entity_id
_entity_poly.type
_entity_poly.pdbx_seq_one_letter_code
_entity_poly.pdbx_strand_id
1 'polypeptide(L)'
;MELAHQELVQKPRYVLNSWAPIVNLLRCDYTFQTLEGLKELYDRKRPTARKINNLFRAEPSSDAERQSLDHLKRFVKSLEGKALAKFLHFCTGSDVITCDHIKVSFSSLEGLQRRPVVRTCVPMLELPTTYESYPALVE
;
A
#
# COMPACT_ATOMS: atom_id res chain seq x y z
N MET A 1 11.61 15.21 31.45
CA MET A 1 12.40 14.14 30.79
C MET A 1 12.00 12.76 31.30
N GLU A 2 11.62 12.61 32.57
CA GLU A 2 11.18 11.35 33.18
C GLU A 2 9.96 10.72 32.49
N LEU A 3 8.95 11.51 32.09
CA LEU A 3 7.75 10.98 31.43
C LEU A 3 8.06 10.27 30.09
N ALA A 4 8.88 10.88 29.23
CA ALA A 4 9.26 10.26 27.95
C ALA A 4 10.03 8.94 28.15
N HIS A 5 10.93 8.90 29.15
CA HIS A 5 11.67 7.69 29.47
C HIS A 5 10.74 6.59 30.03
N GLN A 6 9.80 6.96 30.88
CA GLN A 6 8.82 6.03 31.42
C GLN A 6 7.94 5.44 30.32
N GLU A 7 7.37 6.27 29.45
CA GLU A 7 6.43 5.83 28.40
C GLU A 7 7.12 5.03 27.28
N LEU A 8 8.30 5.47 26.82
CA LEU A 8 8.94 4.89 25.63
C LEU A 8 9.96 3.77 25.96
N VAL A 9 10.47 3.71 27.19
CA VAL A 9 11.52 2.74 27.57
C VAL A 9 11.04 1.79 28.66
N GLN A 10 10.49 2.32 29.76
CA GLN A 10 10.17 1.48 30.93
C GLN A 10 8.90 0.65 30.72
N LYS A 11 7.80 1.27 30.29
CA LYS A 11 6.53 0.58 30.04
C LYS A 11 6.64 -0.55 28.99
N PRO A 12 7.28 -0.36 27.82
CA PRO A 12 7.40 -1.43 26.83
C PRO A 12 8.47 -2.48 27.19
N ARG A 13 9.27 -2.29 28.25
CA ARG A 13 10.41 -3.16 28.59
C ARG A 13 10.02 -4.63 28.76
N TYR A 14 8.86 -4.89 29.34
CA TYR A 14 8.35 -6.26 29.47
C TYR A 14 8.15 -6.91 28.09
N VAL A 15 7.41 -6.24 27.20
CA VAL A 15 7.14 -6.73 25.83
C VAL A 15 8.45 -6.91 25.06
N LEU A 16 9.38 -5.95 25.17
CA LEU A 16 10.70 -6.04 24.55
C LEU A 16 11.47 -7.27 25.02
N ASN A 17 11.51 -7.54 26.32
CA ASN A 17 12.19 -8.71 26.86
C ASN A 17 11.54 -10.02 26.39
N SER A 18 10.20 -10.07 26.32
CA SER A 18 9.46 -11.23 25.79
C SER A 18 9.73 -11.47 24.31
N TRP A 19 9.88 -10.41 23.52
CA TRP A 19 10.09 -10.49 22.07
C TRP A 19 11.56 -10.60 21.68
N ALA A 20 12.49 -10.24 22.57
CA ALA A 20 13.92 -10.20 22.28
C ALA A 20 14.47 -11.51 21.69
N PRO A 21 14.11 -12.71 22.18
CA PRO A 21 14.58 -13.96 21.57
C PRO A 21 14.14 -14.11 20.11
N ILE A 22 12.92 -13.68 19.78
CA ILE A 22 12.33 -13.78 18.44
C ILE A 22 12.96 -12.75 17.51
N VAL A 23 13.04 -11.48 17.94
CA VAL A 23 13.60 -10.39 17.13
C VAL A 23 15.10 -10.56 16.92
N ASN A 24 15.82 -11.14 17.89
CA ASN A 24 17.25 -11.43 17.74
C ASN A 24 17.54 -12.42 16.60
N LEU A 25 16.59 -13.29 16.22
CA LEU A 25 16.73 -14.16 15.06
C LEU A 25 16.85 -13.38 13.75
N LEU A 26 16.27 -12.17 13.69
CA LEU A 26 16.31 -11.30 12.50
C LEU A 26 17.69 -10.64 12.30
N ARG A 27 18.55 -10.60 13.33
CA ARG A 27 19.89 -10.00 13.25
C ARG A 27 20.84 -10.73 12.30
N CYS A 28 20.48 -11.90 11.79
CA CYS A 28 21.22 -12.55 10.71
C CYS A 28 21.22 -11.72 9.41
N ASP A 29 20.21 -10.86 9.21
CA ASP A 29 20.14 -9.92 8.09
C ASP A 29 20.71 -8.55 8.53
N TYR A 30 21.63 -8.01 7.73
CA TYR A 30 22.26 -6.70 7.94
C TYR A 30 21.25 -5.58 8.20
N THR A 31 20.09 -5.67 7.56
CA THR A 31 18.96 -4.74 7.69
C THR A 31 18.48 -4.57 9.14
N PHE A 32 18.63 -5.58 9.98
CA PHE A 32 18.20 -5.55 11.39
C PHE A 32 19.38 -5.39 12.37
N GLN A 33 20.60 -5.16 11.86
CA GLN A 33 21.80 -4.95 12.69
C GLN A 33 22.03 -3.48 13.02
N THR A 34 21.62 -2.55 12.15
CA THR A 34 21.84 -1.11 12.29
C THR A 34 20.55 -0.31 12.09
N LEU A 35 20.53 0.91 12.63
CA LEU A 35 19.41 1.83 12.40
C LEU A 35 19.32 2.25 10.94
N GLU A 36 20.47 2.42 10.29
CA GLU A 36 20.60 2.75 8.87
C GLU A 36 20.02 1.64 7.99
N GLY A 37 20.34 0.37 8.28
CA GLY A 37 19.79 -0.77 7.56
C GLY A 37 18.26 -0.83 7.69
N LEU A 38 17.74 -0.62 8.91
CA LEU A 38 16.30 -0.62 9.15
C LEU A 38 15.60 0.53 8.41
N LYS A 39 16.22 1.71 8.39
CA LYS A 39 15.73 2.88 7.65
C LYS A 39 15.72 2.60 6.15
N GLU A 40 16.77 2.01 5.60
CA GLU A 40 16.81 1.63 4.18
C GLU A 40 15.70 0.64 3.82
N LEU A 41 15.44 -0.37 4.66
CA LEU A 41 14.32 -1.29 4.45
C LEU A 41 12.98 -0.55 4.42
N TYR A 42 12.76 0.34 5.38
CA TYR A 42 11.55 1.14 5.43
C TYR A 42 11.42 1.99 4.17
N ASP A 43 12.47 2.68 3.73
CA ASP A 43 12.48 3.51 2.52
C ASP A 43 12.28 2.68 1.23
N ARG A 44 12.81 1.45 1.18
CA ARG A 44 12.54 0.49 0.09
C ARG A 44 11.06 0.11 0.05
N LYS A 45 10.40 -0.02 1.21
CA LYS A 45 8.98 -0.37 1.34
C LYS A 45 8.05 0.84 1.23
N ARG A 46 8.57 2.06 1.34
CA ARG A 46 7.80 3.30 1.22
C ARG A 46 7.17 3.45 -0.18
N PRO A 47 5.87 3.80 -0.26
CA PRO A 47 5.19 3.95 -1.54
C PRO A 47 5.71 5.13 -2.35
N THR A 48 5.77 4.93 -3.67
CA THR A 48 5.86 5.99 -4.67
C THR A 48 4.85 5.68 -5.77
N ALA A 49 4.40 6.68 -6.52
CA ALA A 49 3.48 6.45 -7.64
C ALA A 49 4.00 5.41 -8.63
N ARG A 50 5.32 5.42 -8.90
CA ARG A 50 5.98 4.41 -9.75
C ARG A 50 5.90 3.02 -9.14
N LYS A 51 6.23 2.85 -7.85
CA LYS A 51 6.16 1.55 -7.19
C LYS A 51 4.73 1.02 -7.15
N ILE A 52 3.74 1.85 -6.81
CA ILE A 52 2.32 1.43 -6.77
C ILE A 52 1.84 1.03 -8.16
N ASN A 53 2.12 1.81 -9.20
CA ASN A 53 1.74 1.44 -10.56
C ASN A 53 2.36 0.13 -11.03
N ASN A 54 3.57 -0.19 -10.57
CA ASN A 54 4.23 -1.46 -10.85
C ASN A 54 3.64 -2.65 -10.08
N LEU A 55 2.87 -2.40 -9.01
CA LEU A 55 2.17 -3.47 -8.28
C LEU A 55 0.92 -3.95 -9.03
N PHE A 56 0.32 -3.12 -9.89
CA PHE A 56 -0.91 -3.51 -10.59
C PHE A 56 -0.66 -4.66 -11.58
N ARG A 57 -1.36 -5.77 -11.36
CA ARG A 57 -1.43 -6.90 -12.29
C ARG A 57 -2.86 -7.01 -12.83
N ALA A 58 -3.01 -6.85 -14.14
CA ALA A 58 -4.28 -6.82 -14.83
C ALA A 58 -4.14 -7.43 -16.22
N GLU A 59 -5.20 -8.05 -16.72
CA GLU A 59 -5.28 -8.61 -18.08
C GLU A 59 -6.48 -7.99 -18.80
N PRO A 60 -6.39 -6.71 -19.25
CA PRO A 60 -7.51 -6.06 -19.92
C PRO A 60 -7.74 -6.65 -21.31
N SER A 61 -8.98 -7.07 -21.53
CA SER A 61 -9.49 -7.72 -22.74
C SER A 61 -10.25 -6.78 -23.68
N SER A 62 -10.72 -5.63 -23.18
CA SER A 62 -11.45 -4.61 -23.96
C SER A 62 -10.82 -3.21 -23.87
N ASP A 63 -11.20 -2.31 -24.77
CA ASP A 63 -10.72 -0.92 -24.75
C ASP A 63 -11.21 -0.15 -23.53
N ALA A 64 -12.42 -0.42 -23.05
CA ALA A 64 -12.94 0.19 -21.82
C ALA A 64 -12.12 -0.22 -20.58
N GLU A 65 -11.70 -1.49 -20.51
CA GLU A 65 -10.81 -1.99 -19.45
C GLU A 65 -9.42 -1.35 -19.51
N ARG A 66 -8.85 -1.24 -20.73
CA ARG A 66 -7.54 -0.58 -20.94
C ARG A 66 -7.60 0.89 -20.54
N GLN A 67 -8.65 1.60 -20.94
CA GLN A 67 -8.84 3.01 -20.63
C GLN A 67 -9.03 3.23 -19.12
N SER A 68 -9.86 2.42 -18.47
CA SER A 68 -10.07 2.51 -17.02
C SER A 68 -8.78 2.24 -16.24
N LEU A 69 -8.00 1.24 -16.67
CA LEU A 69 -6.69 0.96 -16.07
C LEU A 69 -5.70 2.11 -16.28
N ASP A 70 -5.70 2.77 -17.44
CA ASP A 70 -4.87 3.96 -17.67
C ASP A 70 -5.29 5.13 -16.77
N HIS A 71 -6.59 5.36 -16.62
CA HIS A 71 -7.12 6.37 -15.71
C HIS A 71 -6.72 6.10 -14.25
N LEU A 72 -6.79 4.86 -13.78
CA LEU A 72 -6.29 4.47 -12.46
C LEU A 72 -4.79 4.75 -12.31
N LYS A 73 -3.97 4.38 -13.31
CA LYS A 73 -2.52 4.63 -13.28
C LYS A 73 -2.20 6.12 -13.29
N ARG A 74 -2.96 6.91 -14.04
CA ARG A 74 -2.87 8.37 -14.05
C ARG A 74 -3.27 8.97 -12.70
N PHE A 75 -4.31 8.44 -12.07
CA PHE A 75 -4.75 8.87 -10.75
C PHE A 75 -3.64 8.66 -9.73
N VAL A 76 -3.06 7.47 -9.67
CA VAL A 76 -1.92 7.16 -8.78
C VAL A 76 -0.72 8.07 -9.05
N LYS A 77 -0.43 8.42 -10.31
CA LYS A 77 0.63 9.39 -10.65
C LYS A 77 0.36 10.80 -10.15
N SER A 78 -0.91 11.19 -10.03
CA SER A 78 -1.30 12.52 -9.52
C SER A 78 -1.26 12.62 -7.98
N LEU A 79 -1.17 11.48 -7.27
CA LEU A 79 -1.10 11.47 -5.82
C LEU A 79 0.31 11.74 -5.32
N GLU A 80 0.42 12.46 -4.20
CA GLU A 80 1.69 12.74 -3.53
C GLU A 80 1.61 12.51 -2.01
N GLY A 81 2.77 12.31 -1.38
CA GLY A 81 2.91 12.23 0.07
C GLY A 81 1.90 11.30 0.75
N LYS A 82 1.09 11.85 1.67
CA LYS A 82 0.09 11.09 2.44
C LYS A 82 -1.03 10.52 1.58
N ALA A 83 -1.33 11.10 0.42
CA ALA A 83 -2.38 10.59 -0.46
C ALA A 83 -1.98 9.24 -1.09
N LEU A 84 -0.71 9.07 -1.49
CA LEU A 84 -0.18 7.78 -1.96
C LEU A 84 -0.25 6.70 -0.88
N ALA A 85 0.15 7.05 0.34
CA ALA A 85 0.10 6.14 1.48
C ALA A 85 -1.35 5.70 1.78
N LYS A 86 -2.30 6.65 1.74
CA LYS A 86 -3.74 6.35 1.90
C LYS A 86 -4.28 5.45 0.78
N PHE A 87 -3.89 5.68 -0.47
CA PHE A 87 -4.29 4.81 -1.57
C PHE A 87 -3.75 3.38 -1.40
N LEU A 88 -2.48 3.23 -1.01
CA LEU A 88 -1.92 1.91 -0.74
C LEU A 88 -2.64 1.22 0.44
N HIS A 89 -2.95 1.98 1.49
CA HIS A 89 -3.69 1.48 2.65
C HIS A 89 -5.11 1.07 2.27
N PHE A 90 -5.78 1.82 1.40
CA PHE A 90 -7.08 1.42 0.86
C PHE A 90 -7.00 0.07 0.12
N CYS A 91 -5.98 -0.13 -0.72
CA CYS A 91 -5.84 -1.37 -1.49
C CYS A 91 -5.38 -2.58 -0.67
N THR A 92 -4.57 -2.37 0.38
CA THR A 92 -3.81 -3.45 1.04
C THR A 92 -3.96 -3.52 2.56
N GLY A 93 -4.58 -2.53 3.19
CA GLY A 93 -4.61 -2.35 4.64
C GLY A 93 -3.29 -1.86 5.25
N SER A 94 -2.27 -1.57 4.43
CA SER A 94 -0.95 -1.09 4.86
C SER A 94 -0.54 0.17 4.12
N ASP A 95 0.11 1.11 4.81
CA ASP A 95 0.67 2.33 4.21
C ASP A 95 2.10 2.14 3.67
N VAL A 96 2.68 0.95 3.86
CA VAL A 96 3.94 0.48 3.27
C VAL A 96 3.71 -0.74 2.38
N ILE A 97 4.56 -0.95 1.38
CA ILE A 97 4.41 -2.02 0.38
C ILE A 97 4.76 -3.37 1.00
N THR A 98 3.74 -4.16 1.35
CA THR A 98 3.90 -5.50 1.95
C THR A 98 3.53 -6.64 0.99
N CYS A 99 2.98 -6.32 -0.19
CA CYS A 99 2.56 -7.29 -1.19
C CYS A 99 3.41 -7.21 -2.47
N ASP A 100 3.49 -8.32 -3.20
CA ASP A 100 4.19 -8.38 -4.48
C ASP A 100 3.38 -7.78 -5.64
N HIS A 101 2.06 -7.78 -5.52
CA HIS A 101 1.15 -7.24 -6.51
C HIS A 101 -0.23 -6.91 -5.93
N ILE A 102 -0.95 -6.04 -6.64
CA ILE A 102 -2.37 -5.75 -6.47
C ILE A 102 -3.07 -6.24 -7.74
N LYS A 103 -3.90 -7.27 -7.63
CA LYS A 103 -4.69 -7.76 -8.76
C LYS A 103 -5.77 -6.74 -9.11
N VAL A 104 -5.84 -6.32 -10.36
CA VAL A 104 -6.93 -5.48 -10.85
C VAL A 104 -7.88 -6.37 -11.64
N SER A 105 -9.13 -6.45 -11.19
CA SER A 105 -10.25 -7.05 -11.93
C SER A 105 -11.19 -5.96 -12.40
N PHE A 106 -11.98 -6.25 -13.42
CA PHE A 106 -12.88 -5.28 -14.02
C PHE A 106 -14.34 -5.64 -13.70
N SER A 107 -15.19 -4.63 -13.59
CA SER A 107 -16.63 -4.81 -13.43
C SER A 107 -17.41 -3.78 -14.22
N SER A 108 -18.71 -4.02 -14.43
CA SER A 108 -19.61 -3.13 -15.15
C SER A 108 -20.49 -2.31 -14.20
N LEU A 109 -20.04 -2.05 -12.97
CA LEU A 109 -20.80 -1.26 -11.99
C LEU A 109 -21.03 0.16 -12.52
N GLU A 110 -22.25 0.67 -12.38
CA GLU A 110 -22.67 1.96 -12.93
C GLU A 110 -23.55 2.74 -11.95
N GLY A 111 -23.86 4.00 -12.30
CA GLY A 111 -24.69 4.89 -11.49
C GLY A 111 -24.15 5.06 -10.06
N LEU A 112 -25.04 4.98 -9.07
CA LEU A 112 -24.71 5.15 -7.65
C LEU A 112 -23.83 4.02 -7.07
N GLN A 113 -23.69 2.90 -7.77
CA GLN A 113 -22.83 1.78 -7.35
C GLN A 113 -21.44 1.84 -8.01
N ARG A 114 -21.19 2.80 -8.92
CA ARG A 114 -19.89 2.96 -9.59
C ARG A 114 -18.85 3.44 -8.58
N ARG A 115 -18.11 2.49 -8.01
CA ARG A 115 -16.97 2.73 -7.13
C ARG A 115 -15.97 1.59 -7.24
N PRO A 116 -14.67 1.83 -7.00
CA PRO A 116 -13.73 0.75 -6.83
C PRO A 116 -14.06 -0.07 -5.57
N VAL A 117 -13.93 -1.40 -5.64
CA VAL A 117 -14.10 -2.30 -4.49
C VAL A 117 -12.78 -2.99 -4.20
N VAL A 118 -12.39 -3.03 -2.93
CA VAL A 118 -11.09 -3.58 -2.50
C VAL A 118 -11.24 -4.80 -1.61
N ARG A 119 -10.31 -5.74 -1.75
CA ARG A 119 -10.09 -6.84 -0.81
C ARG A 119 -8.66 -6.75 -0.31
N THR A 120 -8.49 -6.37 0.96
CA THR A 120 -7.15 -6.10 1.52
C THR A 120 -6.38 -7.38 1.86
N CYS A 121 -7.06 -8.43 2.33
CA CYS A 121 -6.44 -9.72 2.66
C CYS A 121 -5.85 -10.45 1.44
N VAL A 122 -6.43 -10.20 0.25
CA VAL A 122 -5.94 -10.69 -1.03
C VAL A 122 -5.89 -9.47 -1.94
N PRO A 123 -4.80 -8.69 -1.93
CA PRO A 123 -4.72 -7.35 -2.52
C PRO A 123 -5.32 -7.29 -3.92
N MET A 124 -6.59 -6.91 -3.98
CA MET A 124 -7.41 -6.93 -5.18
C MET A 124 -8.21 -5.63 -5.22
N LEU A 125 -8.20 -4.99 -6.38
CA LEU A 125 -8.99 -3.82 -6.72
C LEU A 125 -9.91 -4.18 -7.88
N GLU A 126 -11.21 -4.20 -7.63
CA GLU A 126 -12.22 -4.29 -8.67
C GLU A 126 -12.53 -2.90 -9.20
N LEU A 127 -12.24 -2.68 -10.48
CA LEU A 127 -12.30 -1.39 -11.15
C LEU A 127 -13.47 -1.37 -12.14
N PRO A 128 -14.48 -0.50 -11.92
CA PRO A 128 -15.53 -0.28 -12.91
C PRO A 128 -14.97 0.17 -14.27
N THR A 129 -15.50 -0.38 -15.36
CA THR A 129 -15.13 -0.01 -16.75
C THR A 129 -15.95 1.15 -17.31
N THR A 130 -16.89 1.64 -16.51
CA THR A 130 -17.88 2.67 -16.86
C THR A 130 -17.39 4.09 -16.57
N TYR A 131 -16.08 4.26 -16.33
CA TYR A 131 -15.43 5.56 -16.26
C TYR A 131 -15.07 6.04 -17.67
N GLU A 132 -15.98 6.80 -18.29
CA GLU A 132 -15.80 7.33 -19.66
C GLU A 132 -14.66 8.36 -19.77
N SER A 133 -14.18 8.88 -18.63
CA SER A 133 -13.10 9.87 -18.59
C SER A 133 -12.31 9.80 -17.29
N TYR A 134 -11.12 10.40 -17.30
CA TYR A 134 -10.30 10.53 -16.10
C TYR A 134 -11.00 11.27 -14.95
N PRO A 135 -11.66 12.44 -15.17
CA PRO A 135 -12.42 13.11 -14.11
C PRO A 135 -13.48 12.22 -13.46
N ALA A 136 -14.20 11.42 -14.25
CA ALA A 136 -15.23 10.52 -13.73
C ALA A 136 -14.69 9.45 -12.76
N LEU A 137 -13.40 9.11 -12.82
CA LEU A 137 -12.74 8.19 -11.90
C LEU A 137 -12.26 8.87 -10.60
N VAL A 138 -11.97 10.17 -10.68
CA VAL A 138 -11.38 10.93 -9.56
C VAL A 138 -12.44 11.49 -8.61
N GLU A 139 -13.66 11.68 -9.11
CA GLU A 139 -14.84 12.14 -8.36
C GLU A 139 -15.30 11.11 -7.31
#